data_AF-A0A6V7LXN8-F1
#
_entry.id   AF-A0A6V7LXN8-F1
#
_cell.length_a   1.000
_cell.length_b   1.000
_cell.length_c   1.000
_cell.angle_alpha   90.00
_cell.angle_beta   90.00
_cell.angle_gamma   90.00
#
_symmetry.space_group_name_H-M   'P 1'
#
loop_
_entity.id
_entity.type
_entity.pdbx_description
1 polymer ?
#
loop_
_entity_poly.entity_id
_entity_poly.type
_entity_poly.pdbx_seq_one_letter_code
_entity_poly.pdbx_strand_id
1 'polypeptide(L)'
;EILKQKNYEFILDRACIQFEPDDPHYQRIVRVVYDAVNSDGEYDKLRSTRHYGPFVFHLAMTRNIDSLLYENITKEFIEDAALLIKLFHKLHPTSKSAEFAKTSDNVDLIKKYVELDSAARGKLTSAINAYKELAGARKKLEEGIKKAHGLS
;
A
#
# COMPACT_ATOMS: atom_id res chain seq x y z
N GLU A 1 19.04 -14.06 12.59
CA GLU A 1 18.70 -15.32 11.88
C GLU A 1 17.22 -15.43 11.52
N ILE A 2 16.29 -15.24 12.46
CA ILE A 2 14.85 -15.46 12.22
C ILE A 2 14.24 -14.50 11.18
N LEU A 3 14.62 -13.21 11.18
CA LEU A 3 14.16 -12.26 10.13
C LEU A 3 14.58 -12.69 8.72
N LYS A 4 15.74 -13.35 8.56
CA LYS A 4 16.20 -13.86 7.26
C LYS A 4 15.33 -15.01 6.74
N GLN A 5 14.61 -15.69 7.63
CA GLN A 5 13.68 -16.77 7.28
C GLN A 5 12.29 -16.22 6.90
N LYS A 6 12.07 -14.90 6.93
CA LYS A 6 10.81 -14.23 6.56
C LYS A 6 9.59 -14.69 7.38
N ASN A 7 9.83 -15.17 8.60
CA ASN A 7 8.79 -15.60 9.55
C ASN A 7 8.24 -14.40 10.35
N TYR A 8 7.81 -13.34 9.65
CA TYR A 8 7.44 -12.07 10.29
C TYR A 8 6.23 -12.21 11.22
N GLU A 9 5.15 -12.86 10.76
CA GLU A 9 3.94 -13.10 11.57
C GLU A 9 4.26 -13.83 12.88
N PHE A 10 5.06 -14.89 12.82
CA PHE A 10 5.48 -15.64 14.00
C PHE A 10 6.20 -14.76 15.02
N ILE A 11 7.10 -13.87 14.58
CA ILE A 11 7.81 -12.95 15.48
C ILE A 11 6.81 -11.99 16.15
N LEU A 12 5.87 -11.45 15.39
CA LEU A 12 4.88 -10.51 15.89
C LEU A 12 3.91 -11.17 16.88
N ASP A 13 3.45 -12.39 16.59
CA ASP A 13 2.61 -13.16 17.52
C ASP A 13 3.33 -13.45 18.84
N ARG A 14 4.61 -13.83 18.76
CA ARG A 14 5.44 -14.04 19.96
C ARG A 14 5.64 -12.74 20.74
N ALA A 15 5.83 -11.61 20.06
CA ALA A 15 5.96 -10.32 20.72
C ALA A 15 4.69 -9.96 21.51
N CYS A 16 3.50 -10.20 20.94
CA CYS A 16 2.22 -9.95 21.61
C CYS A 16 1.96 -10.87 22.82
N ILE A 17 2.57 -12.05 22.87
CA ILE A 17 2.45 -12.97 24.02
C ILE A 17 3.45 -12.57 25.12
N GLN A 18 4.62 -12.10 24.73
CA GLN A 18 5.76 -11.91 25.64
C GLN A 18 5.75 -10.55 26.35
N PHE A 19 5.19 -9.52 25.71
CA PHE A 19 5.29 -8.14 26.14
C PHE A 19 3.92 -7.46 26.10
N GLU A 20 3.74 -6.47 26.96
CA GLU A 20 2.60 -5.56 26.88
C GLU A 20 2.75 -4.60 25.68
N PRO A 21 1.64 -4.06 25.14
CA PRO A 21 1.70 -3.19 23.96
C PRO A 21 2.55 -1.92 24.15
N ASP A 22 2.63 -1.36 25.35
CA ASP A 22 3.41 -0.16 25.66
C ASP A 22 4.87 -0.47 26.06
N ASP A 23 5.24 -1.75 26.15
CA ASP A 23 6.60 -2.17 26.47
C ASP A 23 7.59 -1.69 25.39
N PRO A 24 8.71 -1.03 25.75
CA PRO A 24 9.72 -0.58 24.80
C PRO A 24 10.28 -1.70 23.92
N HIS A 25 10.39 -2.93 24.44
CA HIS A 25 10.81 -4.09 23.66
C HIS A 25 9.77 -4.49 22.62
N TYR A 26 8.49 -4.47 22.95
CA TYR A 26 7.40 -4.71 22.00
C TYR A 26 7.50 -3.73 20.83
N GLN A 27 7.51 -2.43 21.15
CA GLN A 27 7.57 -1.35 20.16
C GLN A 27 8.80 -1.46 19.24
N ARG A 28 9.97 -1.78 19.81
CA ARG A 28 11.20 -1.98 19.05
C ARG A 28 11.10 -3.19 18.11
N ILE A 29 10.58 -4.32 18.58
CA ILE A 29 10.47 -5.55 17.77
C ILE A 29 9.52 -5.32 16.60
N VAL A 30 8.33 -4.80 16.87
CA VAL A 30 7.29 -4.55 15.87
C VAL A 30 7.81 -3.61 14.78
N ARG A 31 8.47 -2.50 15.17
CA ARG A 31 9.09 -1.57 14.22
C ARG A 31 10.12 -2.24 13.31
N VAL A 32 11.04 -3.01 13.89
CA VAL A 32 12.09 -3.71 13.12
C VAL A 32 11.47 -4.71 12.14
N VAL A 33 10.43 -5.44 12.55
CA VAL A 33 9.73 -6.39 11.69
C VAL A 33 9.02 -5.67 10.54
N TYR A 34 8.31 -4.57 10.83
CA TYR A 34 7.62 -3.79 9.80
C TYR A 34 8.57 -3.16 8.79
N ASP A 35 9.69 -2.60 9.26
CA ASP A 35 10.72 -2.04 8.38
C ASP A 35 11.36 -3.14 7.50
N ALA A 36 11.55 -4.36 8.04
CA ALA A 36 12.01 -5.51 7.28
C ALA A 36 10.98 -5.95 6.21
N VAL A 37 9.70 -6.11 6.56
CA VAL A 37 8.64 -6.46 5.61
C VAL A 37 8.57 -5.45 4.45
N ASN A 38 8.66 -4.16 4.76
CA ASN A 38 8.59 -3.12 3.72
C ASN A 38 9.82 -3.07 2.83
N SER A 39 11.02 -3.29 3.39
CA SER A 39 12.27 -3.32 2.61
C SER A 39 12.38 -4.57 1.74
N ASP A 40 11.89 -5.71 2.22
CA ASP A 40 11.89 -6.98 1.49
C ASP A 40 10.73 -7.09 0.47
N GLY A 41 9.72 -6.21 0.57
CA GLY A 41 8.53 -6.24 -0.30
C GLY A 41 7.58 -7.40 0.00
N GLU A 42 7.65 -7.98 1.19
CA GLU A 42 6.96 -9.22 1.58
C GLU A 42 5.58 -8.95 2.19
N TYR A 43 4.78 -8.10 1.56
CA TYR A 43 3.50 -7.62 2.09
C TYR A 43 2.47 -8.74 2.29
N ASP A 44 2.47 -9.75 1.40
CA ASP A 44 1.55 -10.88 1.46
C ASP A 44 1.71 -11.72 2.73
N LYS A 45 2.89 -11.66 3.37
CA LYS A 45 3.14 -12.33 4.67
C LYS A 45 2.31 -11.75 5.80
N LEU A 46 1.87 -10.50 5.69
CA LEU A 46 1.04 -9.85 6.71
C LEU A 46 -0.39 -9.57 6.24
N ARG A 47 -0.67 -9.49 4.93
CA ARG A 47 -1.94 -8.98 4.35
C ARG A 47 -3.21 -9.62 4.91
N SER A 48 -3.19 -10.91 5.21
CA SER A 48 -4.34 -11.66 5.76
C SER A 48 -4.19 -11.99 7.24
N THR A 49 -3.45 -11.17 7.97
CA THR A 49 -3.17 -11.36 9.41
C THR A 49 -3.69 -10.15 10.20
N ARG A 50 -3.83 -10.33 11.52
CA ARG A 50 -4.18 -9.22 12.43
C ARG A 50 -3.14 -8.09 12.45
N HIS A 51 -1.93 -8.35 11.94
CA HIS A 51 -0.80 -7.42 11.97
C HIS A 51 -0.78 -6.45 10.78
N TYR A 52 -1.58 -6.69 9.74
CA TYR A 52 -1.55 -5.83 8.54
C TYR A 52 -1.95 -4.39 8.83
N GLY A 53 -3.03 -4.18 9.60
CA GLY A 53 -3.51 -2.84 9.94
C GLY A 53 -2.43 -2.01 10.66
N PRO A 54 -1.87 -2.49 11.78
CA PRO A 54 -0.78 -1.81 12.47
C PRO A 54 0.48 -1.61 11.60
N PHE A 55 0.80 -2.56 10.73
CA PHE A 55 1.89 -2.43 9.75
C PHE A 55 1.65 -1.26 8.79
N VAL A 56 0.47 -1.21 8.15
CA VAL A 56 0.09 -0.12 7.24
C VAL A 56 0.08 1.22 7.96
N PHE A 57 -0.42 1.25 9.21
CA PHE A 57 -0.39 2.45 10.04
C PHE A 57 1.04 2.92 10.34
N HIS A 58 1.96 2.00 10.68
CA HIS A 58 3.37 2.31 10.88
C HIS A 58 4.01 2.94 9.63
N LEU A 59 3.76 2.38 8.44
CA LEU A 59 4.27 2.95 7.19
C LEU A 59 3.72 4.35 6.93
N ALA A 60 2.42 4.56 7.11
CA ALA A 60 1.79 5.86 6.93
C ALA A 60 2.33 6.89 7.95
N MET A 61 2.45 6.51 9.22
CA MET A 61 2.98 7.35 10.30
C MET A 61 4.43 7.75 10.04
N THR A 62 5.26 6.83 9.55
CA THR A 62 6.69 7.06 9.24
C THR A 62 6.95 7.61 7.84
N ARG A 63 5.88 7.92 7.07
CA ARG A 63 5.94 8.43 5.69
C ARG A 63 6.65 7.49 4.71
N ASN A 64 6.62 6.19 4.96
CA ASN A 64 7.29 5.17 4.16
C ASN A 64 6.29 4.28 3.41
N ILE A 65 5.37 4.91 2.67
CA ILE A 65 4.27 4.21 1.98
C ILE A 65 4.54 3.89 0.51
N ASP A 66 5.58 4.49 -0.10
CA ASP A 66 5.83 4.41 -1.55
C ASP A 66 5.97 2.97 -2.07
N SER A 67 6.65 2.09 -1.33
CA SER A 67 6.87 0.71 -1.74
C SER A 67 5.59 -0.13 -1.69
N LEU A 68 4.78 0.01 -0.63
CA LEU A 68 3.48 -0.65 -0.53
C LEU A 68 2.49 -0.07 -1.57
N LEU A 69 2.54 1.24 -1.80
CA LEU A 69 1.73 1.90 -2.82
C LEU A 69 2.07 1.36 -4.21
N TYR A 70 3.36 1.17 -4.50
CA TYR A 70 3.81 0.55 -5.76
C TYR A 70 3.25 -0.85 -5.91
N GLU A 71 3.34 -1.70 -4.88
CA GLU A 71 2.81 -3.06 -4.95
C GLU A 71 1.30 -3.06 -5.19
N ASN A 72 0.53 -2.24 -4.45
CA ASN A 72 -0.92 -2.17 -4.60
C ASN A 72 -1.30 -1.74 -6.03
N ILE A 73 -0.58 -0.77 -6.62
CA ILE A 73 -0.82 -0.35 -8.02
C ILE A 73 -0.52 -1.49 -8.99
N THR A 74 0.64 -2.16 -8.83
CA THR A 74 1.04 -3.24 -9.74
C THR A 74 0.16 -4.48 -9.65
N LYS A 75 -0.44 -4.75 -8.49
CA LYS A 75 -1.42 -5.84 -8.28
C LYS A 75 -2.86 -5.41 -8.56
N GLU A 76 -3.09 -4.21 -9.09
CA GLU A 76 -4.41 -3.66 -9.40
C GLU A 76 -5.31 -3.43 -8.16
N PHE A 77 -4.74 -3.40 -6.94
CA PHE A 77 -5.42 -3.04 -5.68
C PHE A 77 -5.56 -1.52 -5.53
N ILE A 78 -6.23 -0.88 -6.50
CA ILE A 78 -6.35 0.58 -6.59
C ILE A 78 -7.14 1.19 -5.44
N GLU A 79 -8.16 0.49 -4.94
CA GLU A 79 -8.92 0.94 -3.77
C GLU A 79 -8.04 0.98 -2.52
N ASP A 80 -7.25 -0.08 -2.27
CA ASP A 80 -6.30 -0.15 -1.15
C ASP A 80 -5.21 0.92 -1.27
N ALA A 81 -4.70 1.17 -2.47
CA ALA A 81 -3.76 2.26 -2.75
C ALA A 81 -4.35 3.64 -2.38
N ALA A 82 -5.61 3.89 -2.73
CA ALA A 82 -6.30 5.12 -2.38
C ALA A 82 -6.59 5.23 -0.86
N LEU A 83 -6.97 4.12 -0.21
CA LEU A 83 -7.18 4.07 1.24
C LEU A 83 -5.89 4.34 2.01
N LEU A 84 -4.76 3.81 1.54
CA LEU A 84 -3.42 4.07 2.09
C LEU A 84 -3.09 5.57 2.04
N ILE A 85 -3.36 6.24 0.92
CA ILE A 85 -3.15 7.68 0.78
C ILE A 85 -4.10 8.49 1.68
N LYS A 86 -5.38 8.09 1.77
CA LYS A 86 -6.34 8.73 2.68
C LYS A 86 -5.89 8.62 4.14
N LEU A 87 -5.35 7.47 4.54
CA LEU A 87 -4.74 7.29 5.86
C LEU A 87 -3.53 8.21 6.05
N PHE A 88 -2.63 8.26 5.06
CA PHE A 88 -1.48 9.15 5.06
C PHE A 88 -1.90 10.63 5.23
N HIS A 89 -2.92 11.10 4.50
CA HIS A 89 -3.44 12.47 4.63
C HIS A 89 -4.07 12.75 6.00
N LYS A 90 -4.74 11.76 6.61
CA LYS A 90 -5.26 11.88 7.98
C LYS A 90 -4.14 12.04 9.01
N LEU A 91 -3.02 11.34 8.83
CA LEU A 91 -1.85 11.43 9.72
C LEU A 91 -0.97 12.66 9.44
N HIS A 92 -0.97 13.13 8.19
CA HIS A 92 -0.17 14.26 7.72
C HIS A 92 -1.05 15.30 7.03
N PRO A 93 -1.92 16.02 7.76
CA PRO A 93 -2.87 16.97 7.18
C PRO A 93 -2.19 18.17 6.49
N THR A 94 -0.90 18.40 6.77
CA THR A 94 -0.07 19.44 6.13
C THR A 94 0.72 18.94 4.92
N SER A 95 0.52 17.69 4.49
CA SER A 95 1.13 17.17 3.24
C SER A 95 0.59 17.90 2.02
N LYS A 96 1.40 17.98 0.96
CA LYS A 96 1.10 18.83 -0.20
C LYS A 96 -0.12 18.34 -0.97
N SER A 97 -0.38 17.04 -0.95
CA SER A 97 -1.54 16.42 -1.60
C SER A 97 -2.77 16.28 -0.70
N ALA A 98 -2.73 16.73 0.57
CA ALA A 98 -3.83 16.53 1.52
C ALA A 98 -5.16 17.15 1.07
N GLU A 99 -5.12 18.26 0.32
CA GLU A 99 -6.33 18.91 -0.20
C GLU A 99 -7.13 18.02 -1.17
N PHE A 100 -6.47 17.04 -1.81
CA PHE A 100 -7.07 16.11 -2.76
C PHE A 100 -7.71 14.89 -2.08
N ALA A 101 -7.67 14.77 -0.74
CA ALA A 101 -8.22 13.61 -0.02
C ALA A 101 -9.72 13.37 -0.29
N LYS A 102 -10.45 14.40 -0.73
CA LYS A 102 -11.89 14.35 -1.06
C LYS A 102 -12.18 13.94 -2.51
N THR A 103 -11.15 13.75 -3.34
CA THR A 103 -11.33 13.29 -4.73
C THR A 103 -12.03 11.92 -4.74
N SER A 104 -13.08 11.79 -5.55
CA SER A 104 -13.83 10.54 -5.71
C SER A 104 -13.10 9.52 -6.60
N ASP A 105 -12.27 9.99 -7.54
CA ASP A 105 -11.44 9.15 -8.39
C ASP A 105 -10.16 8.70 -7.65
N ASN A 106 -10.08 7.40 -7.40
CA ASN A 106 -8.93 6.78 -6.73
C ASN A 106 -7.62 6.95 -7.52
N VAL A 107 -7.66 6.84 -8.85
CA VAL A 107 -6.46 6.97 -9.69
C VAL A 107 -5.95 8.40 -9.68
N ASP A 108 -6.85 9.38 -9.70
CA ASP A 108 -6.45 10.78 -9.64
C ASP A 108 -5.91 11.17 -8.26
N LEU A 109 -6.49 10.64 -7.17
CA LEU A 109 -5.91 10.78 -5.83
C LEU A 109 -4.49 10.21 -5.78
N ILE A 110 -4.28 9.02 -6.31
CA ILE A 110 -2.97 8.37 -6.36
C ILE A 110 -1.95 9.22 -7.13
N LYS A 111 -2.31 9.72 -8.32
CA LYS A 111 -1.43 10.61 -9.09
C LYS A 111 -1.05 11.86 -8.31
N LYS A 112 -2.01 12.50 -7.65
CA LYS A 112 -1.77 13.75 -6.91
C LYS A 112 -0.79 13.55 -5.76
N TYR A 113 -0.91 12.44 -5.03
CA TYR A 113 0.08 12.05 -4.04
C TYR A 113 1.47 11.84 -4.67
N VAL A 114 1.55 11.09 -5.77
CA VAL A 114 2.81 10.78 -6.45
C VAL A 114 3.51 12.04 -6.98
N GLU A 115 2.74 12.98 -7.53
CA GLU A 115 3.25 14.26 -8.02
C GLU A 115 3.82 15.11 -6.87
N LEU A 116 3.12 15.20 -5.75
CA LEU A 116 3.37 16.23 -4.74
C LEU A 116 4.20 15.75 -3.54
N ASP A 117 4.02 14.51 -3.08
CA ASP A 117 4.60 14.03 -1.81
C ASP A 117 5.51 12.81 -1.94
N SER A 118 5.38 12.01 -3.00
CA SER A 118 6.17 10.78 -3.15
C SER A 118 7.66 11.04 -3.47
N ALA A 119 8.55 10.28 -2.82
CA ALA A 119 9.98 10.28 -3.13
C ALA A 119 10.28 9.39 -4.35
N ALA A 120 9.49 8.33 -4.57
CA ALA A 120 9.62 7.40 -5.68
C ALA A 120 8.81 7.79 -6.93
N ARG A 121 8.66 9.10 -7.20
CA ARG A 121 7.78 9.65 -8.24
C ARG A 121 7.90 8.92 -9.58
N GLY A 122 9.11 8.79 -10.12
CA GLY A 122 9.33 8.16 -11.44
C GLY A 122 8.82 6.72 -11.49
N LYS A 123 9.18 5.90 -10.50
CA LYS A 123 8.77 4.49 -10.41
C LYS A 123 7.24 4.35 -10.30
N LEU A 124 6.61 5.17 -9.47
CA LEU A 124 5.16 5.13 -9.25
C LEU A 124 4.38 5.67 -10.44
N THR A 125 4.85 6.74 -11.10
CA THR A 125 4.25 7.23 -12.35
C THR A 125 4.26 6.14 -13.43
N SER A 126 5.37 5.42 -13.59
CA SER A 126 5.44 4.29 -14.52
C SER A 126 4.43 3.19 -14.17
N ALA A 127 4.27 2.85 -12.88
CA ALA A 127 3.30 1.85 -12.45
C ALA A 127 1.85 2.27 -12.75
N ILE A 128 1.50 3.54 -12.49
CA ILE A 128 0.17 4.09 -12.79
C ILE A 128 -0.13 4.04 -14.29
N ASN A 129 0.85 4.35 -15.13
CA ASN A 129 0.68 4.30 -16.59
C ASN A 129 0.46 2.87 -17.08
N ALA A 130 1.27 1.92 -16.60
CA ALA A 130 1.10 0.50 -16.92
C ALA A 130 -0.29 -0.02 -16.50
N TYR A 131 -0.75 0.34 -15.29
CA TYR A 131 -2.11 0.01 -14.83
C TYR A 131 -3.19 0.58 -15.78
N LYS A 132 -3.08 1.85 -16.18
CA LYS A 132 -4.06 2.49 -17.08
C LYS A 132 -4.11 1.83 -18.44
N GLU A 133 -2.96 1.46 -19.00
CA GLU A 133 -2.88 0.76 -20.28
C GLU A 133 -3.56 -0.62 -20.20
N LEU A 134 -3.26 -1.38 -19.14
CA LEU A 134 -3.87 -2.69 -18.90
C LEU A 134 -5.39 -2.61 -18.74
N ALA A 135 -5.86 -1.68 -17.89
CA ALA A 135 -7.29 -1.44 -17.67
C ALA A 135 -8.01 -1.02 -18.97
N GLY A 136 -7.36 -0.15 -19.76
CA GLY A 136 -7.88 0.27 -21.07
C GLY A 136 -7.96 -0.87 -22.09
N ALA A 137 -6.95 -1.75 -22.11
CA ALA A 137 -6.95 -2.93 -22.98
C ALA A 137 -8.06 -3.92 -22.61
N ARG A 138 -8.27 -4.18 -21.31
CA ARG A 138 -9.36 -5.04 -20.82
C ARG A 138 -10.73 -4.50 -21.20
N LYS A 139 -10.96 -3.20 -21.02
CA LYS A 139 -12.22 -2.55 -21.42
C LYS A 139 -12.50 -2.71 -22.92
N LYS A 140 -11.50 -2.49 -23.78
CA LYS A 140 -11.63 -2.68 -25.24
C LYS A 140 -11.95 -4.14 -25.61
N LEU A 141 -11.33 -5.09 -24.92
CA LEU A 141 -11.59 -6.52 -25.13
C LEU A 141 -13.03 -6.88 -24.74
N GLU A 142 -13.50 -6.43 -23.59
CA GLU A 142 -14.88 -6.64 -23.13
C GLU A 142 -15.91 -6.03 -24.09
N GLU A 143 -15.67 -4.82 -24.57
CA GLU A 143 -16.51 -4.17 -25.59
C GLU A 143 -16.53 -4.96 -26.90
N GLY A 144 -15.38 -5.50 -27.32
CA GLY A 144 -15.27 -6.36 -28.50
C GLY A 144 -16.06 -7.67 -28.35
N ILE A 145 -15.97 -8.31 -27.18
CA ILE A 145 -16.72 -9.54 -26.85
C ILE A 145 -18.23 -9.25 -26.87
N LYS A 146 -18.70 -8.17 -26.23
CA LYS A 146 -20.12 -7.78 -26.23
C LYS A 146 -20.67 -7.57 -27.64
N LYS A 147 -19.92 -6.85 -28.48
CA LYS A 147 -20.27 -6.62 -29.89
C LYS A 147 -20.33 -7.93 -30.68
N ALA A 148 -19.38 -8.85 -30.48
CA ALA A 148 -19.37 -10.15 -31.16
C ALA A 148 -20.56 -11.04 -30.76
N HIS A 149 -21.07 -10.89 -29.54
CA HIS A 149 -22.28 -11.58 -29.07
C HIS A 149 -23.60 -10.84 -29.41
N GLY A 150 -23.56 -9.75 -30.18
CA GLY A 150 -24.76 -9.00 -30.57
C GLY A 150 -25.41 -8.23 -29.41
N LEU A 151 -24.72 -8.11 -28.27
CA LEU A 151 -25.15 -7.32 -27.13
C LEU A 151 -24.57 -5.91 -27.30
N SER A 152 -25.33 -5.04 -27.97
CA SER A 152 -25.02 -3.60 -28.10
C SER A 152 -25.63 -2.80 -26.97
#